data_AF-A0A9Q8WEY6-F1
#
_entry.id   AF-A0A9Q8WEY6-F1
#
_cell.length_a   1.000
_cell.length_b   1.000
_cell.length_c   1.000
_cell.angle_alpha   90.00
_cell.angle_beta   90.00
_cell.angle_gamma   90.00
#
_symmetry.space_group_name_H-M   'P 1'
#
loop_
_entity.id
_entity.type
_entity.pdbx_description
1 polymer ?
#
loop_
_entity_poly.entity_id
_entity_poly.type
_entity_poly.pdbx_seq_one_letter_code
_entity_poly.pdbx_strand_id
1 'polypeptide(L)'
;MKSAVNTQQKIGQSPAGAADFMDPDDLRTEFAMAMSAMYQQEVPLYGNLLDIVRHVNQDVLRRKEKDLAVDTVAIRASTERLTLERHGAIRLGTPYELRTVKRIFAVLGMYPVGYYDLSVAGLPMHATCFRPTSVQSLRRNPFRVFTTLLRPDLLADEDARQLSGKLLQRRNIFTAELLGVLDTADSAYTQTNKSNMSTAAKLVFKILDLL
;
A
#
# COMPACT_ATOMS: atom_id res chain seq x y z
N MET A 1 12.48 66.39 -19.51
CA MET A 1 11.37 65.42 -19.65
C MET A 1 11.95 64.11 -20.17
N LYS A 2 12.30 63.20 -19.25
CA LYS A 2 12.44 61.74 -19.39
C LYS A 2 13.08 61.24 -18.10
N SER A 3 12.21 60.74 -17.22
CA SER A 3 12.51 60.26 -15.88
C SER A 3 13.36 58.99 -15.91
N ALA A 4 14.37 58.97 -15.05
CA ALA A 4 14.99 57.75 -14.58
C ALA A 4 14.02 57.07 -13.60
N VAL A 5 13.63 55.84 -13.91
CA VAL A 5 12.98 54.93 -12.95
C VAL A 5 13.84 53.68 -12.90
N ASN A 6 14.75 53.69 -11.93
CA ASN A 6 15.55 52.55 -11.53
C ASN A 6 14.75 51.84 -10.43
N THR A 7 13.96 50.83 -10.79
CA THR A 7 13.22 50.03 -9.81
C THR A 7 13.99 48.74 -9.53
N GLN A 8 14.63 48.73 -8.36
CA GLN A 8 15.03 47.52 -7.67
C GLN A 8 13.83 46.58 -7.55
N GLN A 9 13.83 45.45 -8.26
CA GLN A 9 12.99 44.31 -7.91
C GLN A 9 13.88 43.31 -7.18
N LYS A 10 13.74 43.32 -5.85
CA LYS A 10 14.28 42.32 -4.93
C LYS A 10 13.94 40.94 -5.49
N ILE A 11 14.99 40.18 -5.82
CA ILE A 11 14.93 38.74 -6.00
C ILE A 11 14.45 38.18 -4.65
N GLY A 12 13.16 37.87 -4.58
CA GLY A 12 12.59 37.11 -3.49
C GLY A 12 13.25 35.75 -3.49
N GLN A 13 14.24 35.57 -2.62
CA GLN A 13 14.73 34.27 -2.22
C GLN A 13 13.51 33.44 -1.78
N SER A 14 13.18 32.43 -2.57
CA SER A 14 12.25 31.39 -2.11
C SER A 14 12.88 30.73 -0.88
N PRO A 15 12.14 30.57 0.24
CA PRO A 15 12.71 30.00 1.44
C PRO A 15 13.11 28.54 1.14
N ALA A 16 14.32 28.20 1.57
CA ALA A 16 14.89 26.88 1.45
C ALA A 16 13.99 25.81 2.11
N GLY A 17 13.61 24.80 1.33
CA GLY A 17 13.39 23.43 1.79
C GLY A 17 12.17 23.15 2.66
N ALA A 18 10.95 23.32 2.12
CA ALA A 18 9.85 22.45 2.54
C ALA A 18 10.11 21.05 1.94
N ALA A 19 10.49 20.08 2.76
CA ALA A 19 10.67 18.71 2.29
C ALA A 19 9.29 18.14 1.91
N ASP A 20 9.03 18.00 0.61
CA ASP A 20 7.73 17.54 0.10
C ASP A 20 7.47 16.08 0.49
N PHE A 21 6.31 15.84 1.08
CA PHE A 21 5.83 14.51 1.42
C PHE A 21 5.14 13.89 0.21
N MET A 22 5.33 12.59 0.01
CA MET A 22 4.51 11.84 -0.93
C MET A 22 3.14 11.56 -0.30
N ASP A 23 2.09 11.77 -1.08
CA ASP A 23 0.73 11.40 -0.66
C ASP A 23 0.65 9.88 -0.42
N PRO A 24 0.01 9.40 0.66
CA PRO A 24 -0.11 7.96 0.94
C PRO A 24 -0.75 7.15 -0.20
N ASP A 25 -1.62 7.76 -1.01
CA ASP A 25 -2.25 7.10 -2.15
C ASP A 25 -1.27 6.89 -3.30
N ASP A 26 -0.34 7.82 -3.49
CA ASP A 26 0.73 7.69 -4.48
C ASP A 26 1.74 6.64 -3.99
N LEU A 27 2.12 6.67 -2.72
CA LEU A 27 3.04 5.67 -2.15
C LEU A 27 2.45 4.26 -2.22
N ARG A 28 1.15 4.11 -1.95
CA ARG A 28 0.44 2.84 -2.13
C ARG A 28 0.42 2.38 -3.59
N THR A 29 0.36 3.31 -4.54
CA THR A 29 0.40 2.98 -5.97
C THR A 29 1.75 2.41 -6.36
N GLU A 30 2.84 3.08 -5.96
CA GLU A 30 4.20 2.58 -6.19
C GLU A 30 4.42 1.22 -5.52
N PHE A 31 4.01 1.07 -4.26
CA PHE A 31 4.07 -0.20 -3.54
C PHE A 31 3.33 -1.32 -4.28
N ALA A 32 2.10 -1.08 -4.73
CA ALA A 32 1.29 -2.08 -5.42
C ALA A 32 1.90 -2.46 -6.78
N MET A 33 2.51 -1.51 -7.49
CA MET A 33 3.21 -1.75 -8.76
C MET A 33 4.48 -2.57 -8.54
N ALA A 34 5.31 -2.21 -7.56
CA ALA A 34 6.52 -2.95 -7.20
C ALA A 34 6.19 -4.39 -6.82
N MET A 35 5.19 -4.60 -5.95
CA MET A 35 4.71 -5.93 -5.58
C MET A 35 4.22 -6.73 -6.78
N SER A 36 3.50 -6.10 -7.72
CA SER A 36 3.02 -6.78 -8.93
C SER A 36 4.18 -7.16 -9.86
N ALA A 37 5.19 -6.31 -10.01
CA ALA A 37 6.36 -6.59 -10.84
C ALA A 37 7.19 -7.73 -10.24
N MET A 38 7.47 -7.67 -8.94
CA MET A 38 8.15 -8.73 -8.19
C MET A 38 7.40 -10.07 -8.35
N TYR A 39 6.09 -10.07 -8.10
CA TYR A 39 5.30 -11.30 -8.19
C TYR A 39 5.21 -11.86 -9.62
N GLN A 40 5.20 -11.00 -10.64
CA GLN A 40 5.29 -11.44 -12.03
C GLN A 40 6.64 -12.09 -12.36
N GLN A 41 7.73 -11.58 -11.80
CA GLN A 41 9.05 -12.16 -11.97
C GLN A 41 9.16 -13.53 -11.29
N GLU A 42 8.59 -13.68 -10.10
CA GLU A 42 8.55 -14.94 -9.36
C GLU A 42 7.59 -15.97 -9.98
N VAL A 43 6.46 -15.51 -10.53
CA VAL A 43 5.39 -16.36 -11.07
C VAL A 43 5.00 -15.87 -12.48
N PRO A 44 5.71 -16.29 -13.56
CA PRO A 44 5.49 -15.78 -14.91
C PRO A 44 4.05 -15.92 -15.44
N LEU A 45 3.32 -16.96 -15.00
CA LEU A 45 1.91 -17.15 -15.35
C LEU A 45 0.99 -16.02 -14.86
N TYR A 46 1.38 -15.31 -13.80
CA TYR A 46 0.67 -14.11 -13.36
C TYR A 46 0.74 -13.00 -14.42
N GLY A 47 1.86 -12.85 -15.14
CA GLY A 47 1.97 -11.93 -16.28
C GLY A 47 0.99 -12.28 -17.40
N ASN A 48 0.92 -13.57 -17.77
CA ASN A 48 -0.05 -14.04 -18.77
C ASN A 48 -1.50 -13.76 -18.34
N LEU A 49 -1.81 -13.94 -17.04
CA LEU A 49 -3.12 -13.61 -16.49
C LEU A 49 -3.42 -12.11 -16.62
N LEU A 50 -2.45 -11.24 -16.31
CA LEU A 50 -2.62 -9.79 -16.49
C LEU A 50 -2.90 -9.41 -17.95
N ASP A 51 -2.24 -10.07 -18.91
CA ASP A 51 -2.49 -9.84 -20.32
C ASP A 51 -3.89 -10.30 -20.74
N ILE A 52 -4.34 -11.47 -20.28
CA ILE A 52 -5.71 -11.94 -20.52
C ILE A 52 -6.73 -10.95 -19.95
N VAL A 53 -6.56 -10.51 -18.70
CA VAL A 53 -7.45 -9.54 -18.05
C VAL A 53 -7.47 -8.22 -18.83
N ARG A 54 -6.31 -7.73 -19.30
CA ARG A 54 -6.22 -6.51 -20.11
C ARG A 54 -7.01 -6.65 -21.41
N HIS A 55 -6.83 -7.76 -22.14
CA HIS A 55 -7.56 -8.00 -23.39
C HIS A 55 -9.07 -8.10 -23.17
N VAL A 56 -9.52 -8.86 -22.16
CA VAL A 56 -10.95 -9.00 -21.84
C VAL A 56 -11.55 -7.66 -21.46
N ASN A 57 -10.87 -6.85 -20.65
CA ASN A 57 -11.35 -5.51 -20.28
C ASN A 57 -11.50 -4.60 -21.50
N GLN A 58 -10.52 -4.58 -22.40
CA GLN A 58 -10.60 -3.81 -23.65
C GLN A 58 -11.74 -4.28 -24.56
N ASP A 59 -11.96 -5.59 -24.68
CA ASP A 59 -13.05 -6.15 -25.49
C ASP A 59 -14.42 -5.76 -24.97
N VAL A 60 -14.62 -5.82 -23.65
CA VAL A 60 -15.88 -5.41 -23.02
C VAL A 60 -16.15 -3.92 -23.24
N LEU A 61 -15.11 -3.08 -23.15
CA LEU A 61 -15.23 -1.64 -23.39
C LEU A 61 -15.59 -1.33 -24.86
N ARG A 62 -14.88 -1.95 -25.81
CA ARG A 62 -15.17 -1.79 -27.24
C ARG A 62 -16.60 -2.19 -27.61
N ARG A 63 -17.17 -3.19 -26.94
CA ARG A 63 -18.57 -3.58 -27.14
C ARG A 63 -19.53 -2.53 -26.55
N LYS A 64 -19.26 -2.06 -25.33
CA LYS A 64 -20.09 -1.04 -24.67
C LYS A 64 -20.08 0.33 -25.37
N GLU A 65 -18.94 0.74 -25.94
CA GLU A 65 -18.82 1.98 -26.71
C GLU A 65 -19.67 1.95 -28.01
N LYS A 66 -19.93 0.75 -28.56
CA LYS A 66 -20.81 0.59 -29.73
C LYS A 66 -22.29 0.61 -29.37
N ASP A 67 -22.64 0.15 -28.17
CA ASP A 67 -24.02 -0.02 -27.74
C ASP A 67 -24.62 1.22 -27.05
N LEU A 68 -23.81 2.18 -26.58
CA LEU A 68 -24.32 3.42 -26.01
C LEU A 68 -23.52 4.68 -26.41
N ALA A 69 -24.23 5.79 -26.64
CA ALA A 69 -23.71 7.15 -26.68
C ALA A 69 -23.31 7.65 -25.28
N VAL A 70 -22.45 6.92 -24.58
CA VAL A 70 -22.07 7.18 -23.18
C VAL A 70 -20.83 8.04 -23.08
N ASP A 71 -20.78 8.84 -22.01
CA ASP A 71 -19.66 9.65 -21.58
C ASP A 71 -18.37 8.81 -21.44
N THR A 72 -17.60 8.80 -22.53
CA THR A 72 -16.34 8.07 -22.70
C THR A 72 -15.28 8.42 -21.65
N VAL A 73 -15.37 9.60 -21.02
CA VAL A 73 -14.38 10.08 -20.05
C VAL A 73 -14.50 9.32 -18.72
N ALA A 74 -15.72 9.17 -18.19
CA ALA A 74 -15.96 8.45 -16.94
C ALA A 74 -15.61 6.95 -17.07
N ILE A 75 -15.88 6.36 -18.25
CA ILE A 75 -15.52 4.98 -18.56
C ILE A 75 -13.99 4.80 -18.62
N ARG A 76 -13.27 5.71 -19.28
CA ARG A 76 -11.80 5.67 -19.36
C ARG A 76 -11.13 5.80 -18.00
N ALA A 77 -11.56 6.75 -17.17
CA ALA A 77 -11.04 6.90 -15.81
C ALA A 77 -11.32 5.66 -14.93
N SER A 78 -12.50 5.04 -15.08
CA SER A 78 -12.81 3.79 -14.39
C SER A 78 -11.95 2.62 -14.91
N THR A 79 -11.61 2.63 -16.20
CA THR A 79 -10.81 1.59 -16.85
C THR A 79 -9.34 1.64 -16.45
N GLU A 80 -8.72 2.82 -16.44
CA GLU A 80 -7.34 2.99 -15.97
C GLU A 80 -7.20 2.47 -14.53
N ARG A 81 -8.18 2.78 -13.67
CA ARG A 81 -8.27 2.22 -12.32
C ARG A 81 -8.41 0.69 -12.30
N LEU A 82 -9.25 0.10 -13.16
CA LEU A 82 -9.43 -1.36 -13.23
C LEU A 82 -8.13 -2.09 -13.59
N THR A 83 -7.19 -1.46 -14.28
CA THR A 83 -5.87 -2.06 -14.57
C THR A 83 -4.92 -2.04 -13.37
N LEU A 84 -5.19 -1.18 -12.39
CA LEU A 84 -4.41 -1.07 -11.15
C LEU A 84 -4.99 -1.90 -9.99
N GLU A 85 -6.31 -2.15 -10.00
CA GLU A 85 -6.98 -2.88 -8.92
C GLU A 85 -6.42 -4.29 -8.74
N ARG A 86 -5.80 -4.50 -7.57
CA ARG A 86 -5.20 -5.77 -7.17
C ARG A 86 -5.48 -6.01 -5.69
N HIS A 87 -5.47 -7.28 -5.31
CA HIS A 87 -5.45 -7.66 -3.91
C HIS A 87 -4.38 -8.70 -3.63
N GLY A 88 -3.60 -8.47 -2.58
CA GLY A 88 -2.64 -9.43 -2.05
C GLY A 88 -3.24 -10.27 -0.94
N ALA A 89 -2.58 -11.39 -0.61
CA ALA A 89 -2.89 -12.17 0.58
C ALA A 89 -1.58 -12.63 1.23
N ILE A 90 -1.44 -12.40 2.55
CA ILE A 90 -0.26 -12.78 3.31
C ILE A 90 -0.65 -13.49 4.60
N ARG A 91 0.27 -14.33 5.11
CA ARG A 91 0.09 -15.10 6.34
C ARG A 91 1.21 -14.80 7.33
N LEU A 92 0.82 -14.35 8.52
CA LEU A 92 1.70 -14.00 9.62
C LEU A 92 1.54 -15.04 10.72
N GLY A 93 2.61 -15.27 11.46
CA GLY A 93 2.67 -16.25 12.53
C GLY A 93 2.60 -15.66 13.92
N THR A 94 2.95 -14.37 14.10
CA THR A 94 2.97 -13.75 15.44
C THR A 94 2.18 -12.44 15.53
N PRO A 95 1.67 -12.10 16.73
CA PRO A 95 1.07 -10.79 16.96
C PRO A 95 2.04 -9.62 16.72
N TYR A 96 3.35 -9.82 16.93
CA TYR A 96 4.36 -8.82 16.62
C TYR A 96 4.41 -8.54 15.11
N GLU A 97 4.45 -9.59 14.30
CA GLU A 97 4.42 -9.46 12.84
C GLU A 97 3.18 -8.71 12.35
N LEU A 98 1.99 -9.02 12.89
CA LEU A 98 0.76 -8.32 12.53
C LEU A 98 0.80 -6.83 12.92
N ARG A 99 1.32 -6.51 14.10
CA ARG A 99 1.47 -5.11 14.54
C ARG A 99 2.44 -4.33 13.65
N THR A 100 3.55 -4.94 13.25
CA THR A 100 4.51 -4.29 12.35
C THR A 100 3.94 -4.10 10.95
N VAL A 101 3.25 -5.12 10.41
CA VAL A 101 2.53 -5.00 9.14
C VAL A 101 1.45 -3.91 9.18
N LYS A 102 0.75 -3.77 10.31
CA LYS A 102 -0.18 -2.65 10.52
C LYS A 102 0.52 -1.29 10.41
N ARG A 103 1.74 -1.14 10.95
CA ARG A 103 2.53 0.11 10.85
C ARG A 103 2.91 0.39 9.38
N ILE A 104 3.38 -0.63 8.66
CA ILE A 104 3.70 -0.52 7.22
C ILE A 104 2.47 -0.04 6.45
N PHE A 105 1.34 -0.72 6.60
CA PHE A 105 0.12 -0.38 5.89
C PHE A 105 -0.45 0.99 6.28
N ALA A 106 -0.25 1.45 7.52
CA ALA A 106 -0.66 2.79 7.92
C ALA A 106 0.07 3.89 7.14
N VAL A 107 1.37 3.72 6.84
CA VAL A 107 2.14 4.63 5.98
C VAL A 107 1.58 4.68 4.55
N LEU A 108 1.00 3.58 4.08
CA LEU A 108 0.33 3.45 2.78
C LEU A 108 -1.13 3.91 2.79
N GLY A 109 -1.63 4.52 3.87
CA GLY A 109 -3.03 4.91 4.00
C GLY A 109 -4.01 3.73 4.04
N MET A 110 -3.54 2.56 4.48
CA MET A 110 -4.32 1.32 4.54
C MET A 110 -4.61 0.92 5.99
N TYR A 111 -5.88 0.65 6.27
CA TYR A 111 -6.38 0.38 7.61
C TYR A 111 -7.03 -1.00 7.68
N PRO A 112 -7.01 -1.68 8.85
CA PRO A 112 -7.65 -2.97 9.01
C PRO A 112 -9.18 -2.81 8.94
N VAL A 113 -9.80 -3.48 7.98
CA VAL A 113 -11.24 -3.49 7.78
C VAL A 113 -11.77 -4.92 7.82
N GLY A 114 -12.77 -5.13 8.67
CA GLY A 114 -13.40 -6.43 8.89
C GLY A 114 -12.58 -7.37 9.77
N TYR A 115 -13.27 -8.34 10.33
CA TYR A 115 -12.70 -9.46 11.07
C TYR A 115 -13.25 -10.76 10.48
N TYR A 116 -12.35 -11.68 10.16
CA TYR A 116 -12.69 -12.94 9.52
C TYR A 116 -12.14 -14.07 10.39
N ASP A 117 -13.03 -14.82 11.02
CA ASP A 117 -12.65 -16.05 11.73
C ASP A 117 -12.67 -17.22 10.74
N LEU A 118 -11.49 -17.75 10.41
CA LEU A 118 -11.37 -18.88 9.47
C LEU A 118 -11.40 -20.23 10.20
N SER A 119 -11.44 -20.24 11.54
CA SER A 119 -11.58 -21.46 12.32
C SER A 119 -12.91 -22.16 12.10
N VAL A 120 -13.96 -21.39 11.76
CA VAL A 120 -15.27 -21.91 11.35
C VAL A 120 -15.17 -22.81 10.10
N ALA A 121 -14.16 -22.58 9.25
CA ALA A 121 -13.85 -23.39 8.07
C ALA A 121 -12.74 -24.43 8.32
N GLY A 122 -12.36 -24.67 9.58
CA GLY A 122 -11.30 -25.61 9.96
C GLY A 122 -9.88 -25.09 9.75
N LEU A 123 -9.70 -23.79 9.49
CA LEU A 123 -8.37 -23.19 9.33
C LEU A 123 -7.92 -22.54 10.66
N PRO A 124 -6.73 -22.84 11.20
CA PRO A 124 -6.28 -22.37 12.52
C PRO A 124 -5.80 -20.91 12.47
N MET A 125 -6.65 -19.98 12.04
CA MET A 125 -6.28 -18.60 11.75
C MET A 125 -7.48 -17.66 11.75
N HIS A 126 -7.21 -16.39 11.99
CA HIS A 126 -8.15 -15.30 11.78
C HIS A 126 -7.50 -14.21 10.93
N ALA A 127 -8.29 -13.29 10.40
CA ALA A 127 -7.80 -12.32 9.43
C ALA A 127 -8.51 -10.96 9.47
N THR A 128 -7.90 -9.99 8.80
CA THR A 128 -8.47 -8.68 8.46
C THR A 128 -8.02 -8.28 7.05
N CYS A 129 -8.66 -7.29 6.45
CA CYS A 129 -8.26 -6.75 5.15
C CYS A 129 -7.72 -5.33 5.33
N PHE A 130 -6.43 -5.12 5.07
CA PHE A 130 -5.84 -3.79 5.07
C PHE A 130 -6.16 -3.10 3.74
N ARG A 131 -6.83 -1.95 3.81
CA ARG A 131 -7.23 -1.18 2.61
C ARG A 131 -7.48 0.30 2.92
N PRO A 132 -7.50 1.17 1.90
CA PRO A 132 -8.02 2.52 2.06
C PRO A 132 -9.51 2.51 2.40
N THR A 133 -9.96 3.51 3.14
CA THR A 133 -11.36 3.62 3.62
C THR A 133 -12.13 4.75 2.96
N SER A 134 -11.44 5.81 2.51
CA SER A 134 -12.08 6.97 1.86
C SER A 134 -12.43 6.65 0.40
N VAL A 135 -13.53 7.23 -0.09
CA VAL A 135 -13.94 7.08 -1.50
C VAL A 135 -12.89 7.68 -2.44
N GLN A 136 -12.26 8.80 -2.05
CA GLN A 136 -11.22 9.44 -2.85
C GLN A 136 -9.99 8.54 -3.00
N SER A 137 -9.50 7.97 -1.91
CA SER A 137 -8.33 7.08 -1.91
C SER A 137 -8.60 5.76 -2.63
N LEU A 138 -9.82 5.21 -2.49
CA LEU A 138 -10.26 4.03 -3.24
C LEU A 138 -10.37 4.31 -4.75
N ARG A 139 -10.73 5.54 -5.15
CA ARG A 139 -10.75 5.95 -6.57
C ARG A 139 -9.35 6.08 -7.14
N ARG A 140 -8.38 6.58 -6.37
CA ARG A 140 -6.97 6.67 -6.81
C ARG A 140 -6.33 5.30 -6.92
N ASN A 141 -6.39 4.51 -5.84
CA ASN A 141 -5.82 3.18 -5.81
C ASN A 141 -6.52 2.29 -4.77
N PRO A 142 -7.31 1.28 -5.20
CA PRO A 142 -8.06 0.40 -4.30
C PRO A 142 -7.26 -0.81 -3.78
N PHE A 143 -5.92 -0.80 -3.86
CA PHE A 143 -5.07 -1.90 -3.42
C PHE A 143 -5.39 -2.32 -1.98
N ARG A 144 -5.47 -3.63 -1.77
CA ARG A 144 -5.84 -4.23 -0.49
C ARG A 144 -5.05 -5.50 -0.23
N VAL A 145 -4.78 -5.80 1.04
CA VAL A 145 -4.08 -7.01 1.44
C VAL A 145 -4.89 -7.75 2.50
N PHE A 146 -5.30 -8.97 2.18
CA PHE A 146 -5.90 -9.88 3.14
C PHE A 146 -4.81 -10.48 4.01
N THR A 147 -4.77 -10.08 5.28
CA THR A 147 -3.70 -10.43 6.21
C THR A 147 -4.24 -11.36 7.27
N THR A 148 -3.72 -12.57 7.31
CA THR A 148 -4.13 -13.58 8.27
C THR A 148 -3.07 -13.76 9.34
N LEU A 149 -3.50 -14.04 10.58
CA LEU A 149 -2.65 -14.40 11.70
C LEU A 149 -2.96 -15.84 12.12
N LEU A 150 -1.91 -16.67 12.19
CA LEU A 150 -1.97 -18.03 12.72
C LEU A 150 -2.41 -18.02 14.19
N ARG A 151 -3.20 -19.03 14.56
CA ARG A 151 -3.62 -19.35 15.92
C ARG A 151 -3.05 -20.71 16.32
N PRO A 152 -1.81 -20.77 16.83
CA PRO A 152 -1.18 -22.04 17.19
C PRO A 152 -1.97 -22.85 18.23
N ASP A 153 -2.74 -22.16 19.08
CA ASP A 153 -3.65 -22.77 20.06
C ASP A 153 -4.75 -23.64 19.42
N LEU A 154 -5.07 -23.42 18.14
CA LEU A 154 -6.04 -24.21 17.39
C LEU A 154 -5.42 -25.41 16.65
N LEU A 155 -4.09 -25.60 16.71
CA LEU A 155 -3.44 -26.78 16.16
C LEU A 155 -3.77 -27.99 17.05
N ALA A 156 -4.32 -29.06 16.48
CA ALA A 156 -4.68 -30.26 17.23
C ALA A 156 -3.46 -31.06 17.73
N ASP A 157 -2.37 -31.05 16.96
CA ASP A 157 -1.14 -31.75 17.26
C ASP A 157 -0.21 -30.88 18.15
N GLU A 158 0.17 -31.40 19.31
CA GLU A 158 0.97 -30.68 20.30
C GLU A 158 2.43 -30.49 19.86
N ASP A 159 3.02 -31.48 19.18
CA ASP A 159 4.38 -31.38 18.66
C ASP A 159 4.46 -30.30 17.57
N ALA A 160 3.46 -30.24 16.68
CA ALA A 160 3.31 -29.20 15.68
C ALA A 160 3.13 -27.82 16.32
N ARG A 161 2.34 -27.72 17.39
CA ARG A 161 2.17 -26.48 18.16
C ARG A 161 3.49 -26.00 18.73
N GLN A 162 4.24 -26.87 19.41
CA GLN A 162 5.54 -26.52 19.99
C GLN A 162 6.57 -26.16 18.93
N LEU A 163 6.63 -26.93 17.83
CA LEU A 163 7.54 -26.66 16.72
C LEU A 163 7.23 -25.30 16.08
N SER A 164 5.96 -25.01 15.82
CA SER A 164 5.55 -23.72 15.25
C SER A 164 5.99 -22.55 16.14
N GLY A 165 5.79 -22.65 17.45
CA GLY A 165 6.25 -21.64 18.42
C GLY A 165 7.76 -21.42 18.36
N LYS A 166 8.56 -22.49 18.36
CA LYS A 166 10.03 -22.42 18.28
C LYS A 166 10.51 -21.75 16.98
N LEU A 167 9.90 -22.09 15.84
CA LEU A 167 10.29 -21.53 14.54
C LEU A 167 9.90 -20.05 14.43
N LEU A 168 8.69 -19.70 14.87
CA LEU A 168 8.19 -18.33 14.81
C LEU A 168 8.96 -17.37 15.73
N GLN A 169 9.46 -17.84 16.88
CA GLN A 169 10.27 -17.02 17.78
C GLN A 169 11.67 -16.71 17.24
N ARG A 170 12.22 -17.55 16.35
CA ARG A 170 13.59 -17.41 15.83
C ARG A 170 13.69 -16.55 14.58
N ARG A 171 12.61 -16.38 13.83
CA ARG A 171 12.62 -15.63 12.58
C ARG A 171 12.39 -14.14 12.84
N ASN A 172 13.00 -13.31 12.02
CA ASN A 172 12.61 -11.92 11.84
C ASN A 172 12.35 -11.69 10.35
N ILE A 173 11.14 -11.29 10.00
CA ILE A 173 10.72 -11.04 8.61
C ILE A 173 10.88 -9.56 8.22
N PHE A 174 11.33 -8.70 9.14
CA PHE A 174 11.54 -7.27 8.88
C PHE A 174 13.01 -6.92 9.04
N THR A 175 13.56 -6.22 8.06
CA THR A 175 14.93 -5.70 8.14
C THR A 175 15.02 -4.61 9.21
N ALA A 176 16.21 -4.44 9.80
CA ALA A 176 16.45 -3.38 10.77
C ALA A 176 16.22 -1.98 10.17
N GLU A 177 16.52 -1.83 8.87
CA GLU A 177 16.28 -0.58 8.15
C GLU A 177 14.79 -0.25 8.03
N LEU A 178 13.95 -1.23 7.67
CA LEU A 178 12.50 -1.05 7.63
C LEU A 178 11.97 -0.62 9.00
N LEU A 179 12.44 -1.25 10.08
CA LEU A 179 12.02 -0.88 11.42
C LEU A 179 12.42 0.55 11.77
N GLY A 180 13.65 0.98 11.47
CA GLY A 180 14.09 2.35 11.72
C GLY A 180 13.33 3.41 10.90
N VAL A 181 12.94 3.05 9.67
CA VAL A 181 12.02 3.86 8.86
C VAL A 181 10.66 3.98 9.56
N LEU A 182 10.04 2.87 9.96
CA LEU A 182 8.74 2.92 10.66
C LEU A 182 8.81 3.73 11.97
N ASP A 183 9.91 3.66 12.71
CA ASP A 183 10.11 4.45 13.94
C ASP A 183 10.16 5.97 13.64
N THR A 184 10.78 6.35 12.51
CA THR A 184 10.78 7.73 12.01
C THR A 184 9.36 8.17 11.62
N ALA A 185 8.61 7.30 10.94
CA ALA A 185 7.23 7.56 10.53
C ALA A 185 6.30 7.81 11.74
N ASP A 186 6.41 6.96 12.77
CA ASP A 186 5.59 7.05 13.98
C ASP A 186 5.90 8.32 14.79
N SER A 187 7.18 8.72 14.84
CA SER A 187 7.62 9.95 15.50
C SER A 187 7.10 11.18 14.78
N ALA A 188 7.20 11.22 13.44
CA ALA A 188 6.67 12.31 12.64
C ALA A 188 5.14 12.43 12.76
N TYR A 189 4.41 11.31 12.80
CA TYR A 189 2.96 11.30 13.01
C TYR A 189 2.57 11.87 14.39
N THR A 190 3.33 11.49 15.44
CA THR A 190 3.14 12.00 16.80
C THR A 190 3.41 13.50 16.91
N GLN A 191 4.38 14.01 16.15
CA GLN A 191 4.77 15.43 16.14
C GLN A 191 3.83 16.29 15.29
N THR A 192 3.27 15.73 14.21
CA THR A 192 2.30 16.40 13.33
C THR A 192 0.95 16.65 14.04
N ASN A 193 0.59 15.82 15.03
CA ASN A 193 -0.52 16.10 15.95
C ASN A 193 -0.24 17.24 16.95
N LYS A 194 0.96 17.84 16.94
CA LYS A 194 1.35 18.97 17.80
C LYS A 194 1.74 20.24 17.03
N SER A 195 2.12 20.16 15.75
CA SER A 195 2.29 21.31 14.86
C SER A 195 2.62 20.87 13.43
N ASN A 196 2.19 21.67 12.45
CA ASN A 196 2.29 21.52 11.00
C ASN A 196 3.42 20.63 10.41
N MET A 197 3.00 19.81 9.43
CA MET A 197 3.76 18.84 8.62
C MET A 197 5.07 19.39 8.02
N SER A 198 6.22 18.87 8.46
CA SER A 198 7.50 18.97 7.72
C SER A 198 8.52 17.94 8.24
N THR A 199 8.58 16.73 7.64
CA THR A 199 9.69 15.74 7.73
C THR A 199 9.50 14.56 6.74
N ALA A 200 10.43 14.41 5.79
CA ALA A 200 10.91 13.13 5.20
C ALA A 200 10.49 12.65 3.78
N ALA A 201 11.04 13.30 2.75
CA ALA A 201 11.29 12.69 1.44
C ALA A 201 12.21 11.43 1.49
N LYS A 202 12.98 11.24 2.58
CA LYS A 202 13.88 10.08 2.74
C LYS A 202 13.19 8.77 3.14
N LEU A 203 11.97 8.85 3.69
CA LEU A 203 11.22 7.68 4.15
C LEU A 203 10.63 6.89 2.98
N VAL A 204 10.20 7.62 1.96
CA VAL A 204 9.49 7.15 0.76
C VAL A 204 10.37 6.26 -0.11
N PHE A 205 11.57 6.72 -0.48
CA PHE A 205 12.50 5.94 -1.28
C PHE A 205 12.99 4.70 -0.52
N LYS A 206 13.28 4.83 0.78
CA LYS A 206 13.75 3.69 1.59
C LYS A 206 12.72 2.57 1.71
N ILE A 207 11.42 2.86 1.84
CA ILE A 207 10.42 1.78 1.91
C ILE A 207 10.35 1.02 0.58
N LEU A 208 10.43 1.73 -0.55
CA LEU A 208 10.38 1.11 -1.87
C LEU A 208 11.69 0.38 -2.20
N ASP A 209 12.85 0.90 -1.80
CA ASP A 209 14.17 0.27 -1.99
C ASP A 209 14.39 -0.97 -1.08
N LEU A 210 13.57 -1.13 -0.03
CA LEU A 210 13.61 -2.27 0.88
C LEU A 210 12.71 -3.44 0.45
N LEU A 211 11.98 -3.29 -0.65
CA LEU A 211 11.08 -4.29 -1.22
C LEU A 211 11.68 -4.83 -2.53
#